data_AF-A0A5R8L718-F1
#
_entry.id   AF-A0A5R8L718-F1
#
_cell.length_a   1.000
_cell.length_b   1.000
_cell.length_c   1.000
_cell.angle_alpha   90.00
_cell.angle_beta   90.00
_cell.angle_gamma   90.00
#
_symmetry.space_group_name_H-M   'P 1'
#
loop_
_entity.id
_entity.type
_entity.pdbx_description
1 polymer ?
#
loop_
_entity_poly.entity_id
_entity_poly.type
_entity_poly.pdbx_seq_one_letter_code
_entity_poly.pdbx_strand_id
1 'polypeptide(L)'
;MPDPRAQRIDVGPFQLDPDAESPTWTATGSRAPDGAVSGGWSDWVAFAQRVLQVDGLWRDREARGDAWDQGHAASGEPDAVNPYR
;
A
#
# COMPACT_ATOMS: atom_id res chain seq x y z
N MET A 1 9.75 -12.56 25.92
CA MET A 1 9.14 -12.54 24.58
C MET A 1 10.18 -11.96 23.62
N PRO A 2 10.49 -12.60 22.49
CA PRO A 2 11.48 -12.07 21.54
C PRO A 2 11.00 -10.74 20.95
N ASP A 3 11.92 -9.80 20.67
CA ASP A 3 11.58 -8.58 19.94
C ASP A 3 11.28 -8.95 18.48
N PRO A 4 10.05 -8.73 17.98
CA PRO A 4 9.72 -9.02 16.58
C PRO A 4 10.52 -8.14 15.60
N ARG A 5 11.07 -7.01 16.07
CA ARG A 5 11.95 -6.12 15.28
C ARG A 5 13.41 -6.62 15.20
N ALA A 6 13.69 -7.81 15.67
CA ALA A 6 14.97 -8.46 15.46
C ALA A 6 14.88 -9.57 14.39
N GLN A 7 13.71 -9.76 13.79
CA GLN A 7 13.44 -10.83 12.83
C GLN A 7 13.29 -10.24 11.44
N ARG A 8 13.96 -10.86 10.47
CA ARG A 8 13.77 -10.58 9.05
C ARG A 8 12.29 -10.66 8.66
N ILE A 9 11.89 -9.78 7.74
CA ILE A 9 10.53 -9.71 7.20
C ILE A 9 10.60 -10.01 5.68
N ASP A 10 9.84 -11.00 5.23
CA ASP A 10 9.72 -11.36 3.82
C ASP A 10 8.35 -10.92 3.26
N VAL A 11 8.35 -10.17 2.15
CA VAL A 11 7.14 -9.69 1.47
C VAL A 11 7.26 -9.96 -0.03
N GLY A 12 6.76 -11.11 -0.47
CA GLY A 12 6.83 -11.53 -1.87
C GLY A 12 8.28 -11.55 -2.38
N PRO A 13 8.63 -10.75 -3.40
CA PRO A 13 10.00 -10.71 -3.93
C PRO A 13 10.96 -9.83 -3.12
N PHE A 14 10.49 -9.17 -2.05
CA PHE A 14 11.25 -8.25 -1.22
C PHE A 14 11.57 -8.84 0.15
N GLN A 15 12.70 -8.44 0.68
CA GLN A 15 13.22 -8.86 1.98
C GLN A 15 13.65 -7.62 2.74
N LEU A 16 13.32 -7.53 4.02
CA LEU A 16 13.77 -6.49 4.93
C LEU A 16 14.54 -7.17 6.06
N ASP A 17 15.86 -7.04 6.03
CA ASP A 17 16.77 -7.69 6.97
C ASP A 17 17.29 -6.68 8.00
N PRO A 18 17.28 -7.01 9.30
CA PRO A 18 17.92 -6.17 10.31
C PRO A 18 19.45 -6.26 10.16
N ASP A 19 20.13 -5.13 10.28
CA ASP A 19 21.58 -5.12 10.39
C ASP A 19 21.99 -5.60 11.80
N ALA A 20 23.00 -6.47 11.87
CA ALA A 20 23.51 -7.00 13.13
C ALA A 20 24.41 -5.98 13.87
N GLU A 21 25.00 -5.04 13.14
CA GLU A 21 25.99 -4.10 13.68
C GLU A 21 25.42 -2.69 13.90
N SER A 22 24.22 -2.42 13.39
CA SER A 22 23.58 -1.10 13.49
C SER A 22 22.07 -1.21 13.72
N PRO A 23 21.40 -0.18 14.28
CA PRO A 23 19.95 -0.18 14.46
C PRO A 23 19.17 0.06 13.15
N THR A 24 19.77 -0.28 12.01
CA THR A 24 19.20 -0.07 10.68
C THR A 24 18.71 -1.38 10.08
N TRP A 25 17.89 -1.26 9.05
CA TRP A 25 17.36 -2.38 8.29
C TRP A 25 17.56 -2.10 6.82
N THR A 26 17.89 -3.16 6.07
CA THR A 26 18.17 -3.09 4.65
C THR A 26 17.10 -3.83 3.87
N ALA A 27 16.45 -3.12 2.95
CA ALA A 27 15.54 -3.71 1.99
C ALA A 27 16.31 -4.19 0.77
N THR A 28 16.08 -5.44 0.37
CA THR A 28 16.60 -6.03 -0.87
C THR A 28 15.45 -6.62 -1.69
N GLY A 29 15.66 -6.71 -3.01
CA GLY A 29 14.68 -7.29 -3.93
C GLY A 29 15.35 -8.28 -4.86
N SER A 30 14.69 -9.41 -5.11
CA SER A 30 15.20 -10.47 -5.99
C SER A 30 15.48 -10.03 -7.44
N ARG A 31 14.90 -8.90 -7.86
CA ARG A 31 15.01 -8.36 -9.23
C ARG A 31 15.95 -7.15 -9.35
N ALA A 32 16.58 -6.71 -8.26
CA ALA A 32 17.48 -5.55 -8.25
C ALA A 32 18.66 -5.79 -7.30
N PRO A 33 19.71 -6.51 -7.75
CA PRO A 33 20.85 -6.88 -6.91
C PRO A 33 21.66 -5.67 -6.40
N ASP A 34 21.64 -4.54 -7.12
CA ASP A 34 22.45 -3.36 -6.79
C ASP A 34 21.66 -2.22 -6.11
N GLY A 35 20.41 -2.50 -5.70
CA GLY A 35 19.44 -1.49 -5.24
C GLY A 35 19.09 -1.53 -3.76
N ALA A 36 19.97 -2.05 -2.90
CA ALA A 36 19.70 -2.15 -1.47
C ALA A 36 19.50 -0.77 -0.84
N VAL A 37 18.41 -0.59 -0.09
CA VAL A 37 18.09 0.66 0.61
C VAL A 37 18.12 0.39 2.10
N SER A 38 18.90 1.18 2.85
CA SER A 38 19.00 1.07 4.31
C SER A 38 18.28 2.24 4.98
N GLY A 39 17.64 1.98 6.12
CA GLY A 39 16.92 2.98 6.90
C GLY A 39 16.67 2.51 8.33
N GLY A 40 16.35 3.43 9.23
CA GLY A 40 15.95 3.09 10.59
C GLY A 40 14.54 2.46 10.62
N TRP A 41 14.21 1.77 11.71
CA TRP A 41 12.87 1.17 11.87
C TRP A 41 11.73 2.20 11.71
N SER A 42 11.91 3.42 12.23
CA SER A 42 10.94 4.50 12.07
C SER A 42 10.71 4.91 10.63
N ASP A 43 11.76 4.88 9.80
CA ASP A 43 11.67 5.24 8.38
C ASP A 43 10.83 4.22 7.62
N TRP A 44 11.04 2.93 7.92
CA TRP A 44 10.24 1.84 7.34
C TRP A 44 8.78 1.89 7.78
N VAL A 45 8.51 2.23 9.04
CA VAL A 45 7.13 2.44 9.52
C VAL A 45 6.46 3.61 8.78
N ALA A 46 7.16 4.74 8.66
CA ALA A 46 6.64 5.91 7.94
C ALA A 46 6.40 5.59 6.45
N PHE A 47 7.30 4.84 5.82
CA PHE A 47 7.15 4.38 4.45
C PHE A 47 5.92 3.49 4.27
N ALA A 48 5.74 2.48 5.13
CA ALA A 48 4.58 1.59 5.08
C ALA A 48 3.26 2.35 5.26
N GLN A 49 3.21 3.29 6.20
CA GLN A 49 2.04 4.16 6.39
C GLN A 49 1.75 4.98 5.13
N ARG A 50 2.79 5.52 4.48
CA ARG A 50 2.61 6.29 3.24
C ARG A 50 2.09 5.42 2.09
N VAL A 51 2.59 4.19 1.95
CA VAL A 51 2.10 3.23 0.95
C VAL A 51 0.60 2.95 1.17
N LEU A 52 0.19 2.67 2.40
CA LEU A 52 -1.22 2.42 2.72
C LEU A 52 -2.12 3.65 2.44
N GLN A 53 -1.64 4.86 2.71
CA GLN A 53 -2.37 6.09 2.39
C GLN A 53 -2.58 6.25 0.87
N VAL A 54 -1.53 6.01 0.08
CA VAL A 54 -1.59 6.13 -1.38
C VAL A 54 -2.53 5.08 -1.97
N ASP A 55 -2.45 3.84 -1.49
CA ASP A 55 -3.35 2.75 -1.89
C ASP A 55 -4.81 3.07 -1.54
N GLY A 56 -5.08 3.60 -0.34
CA GLY A 56 -6.41 4.06 0.05
C GLY A 56 -6.98 5.14 -0.88
N LEU A 57 -6.17 6.14 -1.24
CA LEU A 57 -6.58 7.18 -2.20
C LEU A 57 -6.91 6.62 -3.59
N TRP A 58 -6.19 5.59 -4.01
CA TRP A 58 -6.45 4.92 -5.29
C TRP A 58 -7.76 4.13 -5.24
N ARG A 59 -8.00 3.35 -4.18
CA ARG A 59 -9.26 2.61 -3.98
C ARG A 59 -10.47 3.53 -3.90
N ASP A 60 -10.35 4.67 -3.22
CA ASP A 60 -11.42 5.67 -3.17
C ASP A 60 -11.73 6.26 -4.55
N ARG A 61 -10.70 6.38 -5.41
CA ARG A 61 -10.89 6.84 -6.79
C ARG A 61 -11.59 5.77 -7.63
N GLU A 62 -11.20 4.51 -7.50
CA GLU A 62 -11.84 3.38 -8.18
C GLU A 62 -13.31 3.26 -7.76
N ALA A 63 -13.60 3.28 -6.47
CA ALA A 63 -14.97 3.23 -5.93
C ALA A 63 -15.87 4.37 -6.43
N ARG A 64 -15.32 5.57 -6.63
CA ARG A 64 -16.06 6.69 -7.25
C ARG A 64 -16.34 6.45 -8.74
N GLY A 65 -15.42 5.79 -9.45
CA GLY A 65 -15.65 5.34 -10.83
C GLY A 65 -16.77 4.33 -10.90
N ASP A 66 -16.72 3.29 -10.05
CA ASP A 66 -17.77 2.28 -9.97
C ASP A 66 -19.14 2.88 -9.63
N ALA A 67 -19.18 3.85 -8.72
CA ALA A 67 -20.41 4.56 -8.38
C ALA A 67 -20.96 5.39 -9.56
N TRP A 68 -20.07 5.98 -10.36
CA TRP A 68 -20.48 6.70 -11.58
C TRP A 68 -21.01 5.74 -12.64
N ASP A 69 -20.33 4.61 -12.88
CA ASP A 69 -20.77 3.59 -13.84
C ASP A 69 -22.13 3.00 -13.44
N GLN A 70 -22.34 2.71 -12.15
CA GLN A 70 -23.63 2.25 -11.62
C GLN A 70 -24.73 3.31 -11.80
N GLY A 71 -24.43 4.59 -11.50
CA GLY A 71 -25.38 5.69 -11.70
C GLY A 71 -25.72 5.93 -13.17
N HIS A 72 -24.75 5.78 -14.07
CA HIS A 72 -24.97 5.88 -15.51
C HIS A 72 -25.83 4.72 -16.02
N ALA A 73 -25.54 3.49 -15.61
CA ALA A 73 -26.36 2.32 -15.95
C ALA A 73 -27.81 2.48 -15.47
N ALA A 74 -28.01 2.97 -14.24
CA ALA A 74 -29.35 3.23 -13.69
C ALA A 74 -30.11 4.33 -14.46
N SER A 75 -29.42 5.33 -15.02
CA SER A 75 -30.06 6.40 -15.81
C SER A 75 -30.62 5.94 -17.16
N GLY A 76 -30.27 4.74 -17.61
CA GLY A 76 -30.81 4.10 -18.81
C GLY A 76 -32.13 3.34 -18.59
N GLU A 77 -32.58 3.17 -17.34
CA GLU A 77 -33.88 2.55 -17.05
C GLU A 77 -35.04 3.53 -17.30
N PRO A 78 -36.12 3.10 -17.96
CA PRO A 78 -37.23 3.99 -18.35
C PRO A 78 -37.98 4.62 -17.16
N ASP A 79 -37.85 4.04 -15.96
CA ASP A 79 -38.45 4.53 -14.71
C ASP A 79 -37.44 5.24 -13.80
N ALA A 80 -36.24 5.58 -14.28
CA ALA A 80 -35.23 6.28 -13.50
C ALA A 80 -35.69 7.71 -13.13
N VAL A 81 -36.20 7.88 -11.91
CA VAL A 81 -36.63 9.17 -11.37
C VAL A 81 -35.43 9.91 -10.77
N ASN A 82 -35.18 11.13 -11.25
CA ASN A 82 -34.17 12.03 -10.66
C ASN A 82 -34.60 12.43 -9.23
N PRO A 83 -33.86 12.05 -8.17
CA PRO A 83 -34.26 12.29 -6.78
C PRO A 83 -34.03 13.74 -6.30
N TYR A 84 -33.47 14.61 -7.15
CA TYR A 84 -33.22 16.02 -6.85
C TYR A 84 -34.16 16.97 -7.61
N ARG A 85 -35.30 16.47 -8.10
CA ARG A 85 -36.32 17.27 -8.75
C ARG A 85 -37.56 17.46 -7.88
#